data_AF-A0A7V9ZY44-F1
#
_entry.id   AF-A0A7V9ZY44-F1
#
_cell.length_a   1.000
_cell.length_b   1.000
_cell.length_c   1.000
_cell.angle_alpha   90.00
_cell.angle_beta   90.00
_cell.angle_gamma   90.00
#
_symmetry.space_group_name_H-M   'P 1'
#
loop_
_entity.id
_entity.type
_entity.pdbx_description
1 polymer ?
#
loop_
_entity_poly.entity_id
_entity_poly.type
_entity_poly.pdbx_seq_one_letter_code
_entity_poly.pdbx_strand_id
1 'polypeptide(L)' 'MSPTRVQEVLSSAASKRVLVIGDLMLDEFVWGKVGRISPEAPVPVVEVTGESFD' A
#
# COMPACT_ATOMS: atom_id res chain seq x y z
N MET A 1 10.23 20.72 9.02
CA MET A 1 9.23 20.81 10.11
C MET A 1 9.97 21.07 11.41
N SER A 2 9.46 21.94 12.29
CA SER A 2 10.09 22.12 13.61
C SER A 2 9.82 20.89 14.49
N PRO A 3 10.80 20.42 15.27
CA PRO A 3 10.62 19.29 16.19
C PRO A 3 9.45 19.49 17.17
N THR A 4 9.24 20.73 17.59
CA THR A 4 8.15 21.15 18.49
C THR A 4 6.78 20.84 17.90
N ARG A 5 6.57 21.10 16.60
CA ARG A 5 5.26 20.88 15.97
C ARG A 5 4.89 19.39 15.91
N VAL A 6 5.87 18.52 15.71
CA VAL A 6 5.66 17.07 15.70
C VAL A 6 5.22 16.58 17.08
N GLN A 7 5.86 17.06 18.15
CA GLN A 7 5.51 16.71 19.53
C GLN A 7 4.09 17.16 19.91
N GLU A 8 3.67 18.35 19.50
CA GLU A 8 2.31 18.85 19.71
C GLU A 8 1.27 17.96 19.02
N VAL A 9 1.52 17.57 17.76
CA VAL A 9 0.59 16.73 17.00
C VAL A 9 0.47 15.35 17.64
N LEU A 10 1.59 14.70 17.96
CA LEU A 10 1.59 13.37 18.58
C LEU A 10 0.93 13.36 19.96
N SER A 11 1.19 14.37 20.79
CA SER A 11 0.55 14.50 22.11
C SER A 11 -0.96 14.70 21.99
N SER A 12 -1.42 15.47 21.00
CA SER A 12 -2.85 15.65 20.74
C SER A 12 -3.52 14.36 20.26
N ALA A 13 -2.85 13.58 19.40
CA ALA A 13 -3.36 12.33 18.84
C ALA A 13 -3.56 11.24 19.90
N ALA A 14 -2.66 11.16 20.89
CA ALA A 14 -2.73 10.17 21.97
C ALA A 14 -4.04 10.26 22.80
N SER A 15 -4.66 11.43 22.85
CA SER A 15 -5.92 11.65 23.59
C SER A 15 -7.19 11.36 22.78
N LYS A 16 -7.08 11.01 21.50
CA LYS A 16 -8.22 10.82 20.60
C LYS A 16 -8.59 9.35 20.48
N ARG A 17 -9.88 9.04 20.61
CA ARG A 17 -10.43 7.71 20.34
C ARG A 17 -11.08 7.72 18.96
N VAL A 18 -10.65 6.82 18.09
CA VAL A 18 -11.16 6.67 16.72
C VAL A 18 -11.83 5.30 16.61
N LEU A 19 -13.08 5.28 16.13
CA LEU A 19 -13.81 4.06 15.83
C LEU A 19 -13.77 3.82 14.32
N VAL A 20 -13.22 2.69 13.90
CA VAL A 20 -13.19 2.26 12.50
C VAL A 20 -14.26 1.19 12.30
N ILE A 21 -15.17 1.40 11.36
CA ILE A 21 -16.22 0.43 10.98
C ILE A 21 -16.16 0.29 9.46
N GLY A 22 -16.01 -0.93 8.98
CA GLY A 22 -15.95 -1.26 7.56
C GLY A 22 -15.28 -2.61 7.36
N ASP A 23 -15.11 -2.97 6.08
CA ASP A 23 -14.42 -4.19 5.70
C ASP A 23 -12.91 -3.98 5.74
N LEU A 24 -12.19 -5.00 6.19
CA LEU A 24 -10.74 -5.04 6.12
C LEU A 24 -10.35 -5.51 4.71
N MET A 25 -9.43 -4.78 4.09
CA MET A 25 -8.79 -5.19 2.83
C MET A 25 -7.33 -5.52 3.12
N LEU A 26 -6.82 -6.51 2.39
CA LEU A 26 -5.40 -6.85 2.34
C LEU A 26 -4.85 -6.37 1.00
N ASP A 27 -3.75 -5.63 1.05
CA ASP A 27 -3.06 -5.21 -0.16
C ASP A 27 -1.99 -6.26 -0.50
N GLU A 28 -2.15 -6.92 -1.66
CA GLU A 28 -1.19 -7.87 -2.18
C GLU A 28 -0.35 -7.24 -3.29
N PHE A 29 0.97 -7.35 -3.17
CA PHE A 29 1.91 -6.80 -4.15
C PHE A 29 2.61 -7.93 -4.91
N VAL A 30 2.30 -8.02 -6.21
CA VAL A 30 2.92 -8.96 -7.13
C VAL A 30 4.05 -8.29 -7.89
N TRP A 31 5.26 -8.83 -7.78
CA TRP A 31 6.47 -8.30 -8.43
C TRP A 31 6.89 -9.21 -9.58
N GLY A 32 7.07 -8.64 -10.77
CA GLY A 32 7.48 -9.40 -11.95
C GLY A 32 8.12 -8.54 -13.02
N LYS A 33 8.64 -9.18 -14.07
CA LYS A 33 9.21 -8.51 -15.24
C LYS A 33 8.26 -8.62 -16.43
N VAL A 34 8.16 -7.55 -17.23
CA VAL A 34 7.36 -7.54 -18.46
C VAL A 34 8.30 -7.81 -19.64
N GLY A 35 8.17 -9.00 -20.23
CA GLY A 35 9.02 -9.42 -21.36
C GLY A 35 8.36 -9.30 -22.73
N ARG A 36 7.02 -9.27 -22.80
CA ARG A 36 6.27 -9.24 -24.06
C ARG A 36 4.85 -8.69 -23.90
N ILE A 37 4.25 -8.32 -25.02
CA ILE A 37 2.81 -8.03 -25.15
C ILE A 37 2.08 -9.34 -25.49
N SER A 38 0.87 -9.54 -24.93
CA SER A 38 0.06 -10.71 -25.23
C SER A 38 -0.39 -10.70 -26.70
N PRO A 39 -0.36 -11.86 -27.40
CA PRO A 39 -0.90 -11.96 -28.76
C PRO A 39 -2.43 -12.01 -28.79
N GLU A 40 -3.10 -12.25 -27.66
CA GLU A 40 -4.56 -12.40 -27.55
C GLU A 40 -5.28 -11.06 -27.31
N ALA A 41 -4.59 -10.09 -26.72
CA ALA A 41 -5.09 -8.74 -26.46
C ALA A 41 -3.90 -7.79 -26.24
N PRO A 42 -4.06 -6.46 -26.42
CA PRO A 42 -2.98 -5.48 -26.23
C PRO A 42 -2.70 -5.22 -24.73
N VAL A 43 -2.39 -6.28 -23.99
CA VAL A 43 -2.06 -6.25 -22.55
C VAL A 43 -0.65 -6.80 -22.32
N PRO A 44 0.14 -6.20 -21.41
CA PRO A 44 1.46 -6.71 -21.06
C PRO A 44 1.35 -8.02 -20.28
N VAL A 45 2.25 -8.96 -20.54
CA VAL A 45 2.37 -10.19 -19.75
C VAL A 45 3.46 -9.98 -18.70
N VAL A 46 3.09 -10.12 -17.42
CA VAL A 46 4.01 -10.06 -16.28
C VAL A 46 4.45 -11.48 -15.93
N GLU A 47 5.76 -11.73 -16.00
CA GLU A 47 6.35 -12.94 -15.43
C GLU A 47 6.62 -12.69 -13.95
N VAL A 48 5.80 -13.29 -13.08
CA VAL A 48 5.86 -13.10 -11.63
C VAL A 48 7.16 -13.71 -11.08
N THR A 49 7.90 -12.91 -10.30
CA THR A 49 9.18 -13.27 -9.67
C THR A 49 9.13 -13.27 -8.14
N GLY A 50 8.05 -12.76 -7.53
CA GLY A 50 7.83 -12.79 -6.10
C GLY A 50 6.54 -12.07 -5.68
N GLU A 51 6.06 -12.41 -4.48
CA GLU A 51 4.83 -11.87 -3.87
C GLU A 51 5.15 -11.40 -2.45
N SER A 52 4.57 -10.25 -2.04
CA SER A 52 4.67 -9.71 -0.68
C SER A 52 3.28 -9.34 -0.17
N PHE A 53 3.06 -9.54 1.12
CA PHE A 53 1.82 -9.20 1.83
C PHE A 53 2.15 -8.21 2.96
N ASP A 54 1.47 -7.06 3.00
CA ASP A 54 1.60 -6.02 4.04
C ASP A 54 0.34 -5.90 4.91
#